data_AF-A0A5R2MU52-F1
#
_entry.id   AF-A0A5R2MU52-F1
#
_cell.length_a   1.000
_cell.length_b   1.000
_cell.length_c   1.000
_cell.angle_alpha   90.00
_cell.angle_beta   90.00
_cell.angle_gamma   90.00
#
_symmetry.space_group_name_H-M   'P 1'
#
loop_
_entity.id
_entity.type
_entity.pdbx_description
1 polymer ?
#
loop_
_entity_poly.entity_id
_entity_poly.type
_entity_poly.pdbx_seq_one_letter_code
_entity_poly.pdbx_strand_id
1 'polypeptide(L)' 'MSNIEDIRRFYARLMAANAASSDPRLEEVFASVPREAFLGPG' A
#
# COMPACT_ATOMS: atom_id res chain seq x y z
N MET A 1 4.50 -15.65 -10.24
CA MET A 1 3.53 -15.49 -9.14
C MET A 1 3.94 -14.25 -8.38
N SER A 2 3.11 -13.22 -8.29
CA SER A 2 3.42 -12.05 -7.46
C SER A 2 3.40 -12.47 -5.99
N ASN A 3 4.42 -12.09 -5.22
CA ASN A 3 4.44 -12.36 -3.79
C ASN A 3 3.62 -11.28 -3.04
N ILE A 4 3.38 -11.47 -1.74
CA ILE A 4 2.59 -10.51 -0.95
C ILE A 4 3.27 -9.13 -0.83
N GLU A 5 4.60 -9.08 -0.90
CA GLU A 5 5.37 -7.82 -0.86
C GLU A 5 5.18 -7.00 -2.14
N ASP A 6 5.13 -7.65 -3.30
CA ASP A 6 4.84 -7.02 -4.59
C ASP A 6 3.45 -6.37 -4.57
N ILE A 7 2.46 -7.06 -3.99
CA ILE A 7 1.08 -6.57 -3.86
C ILE A 7 1.03 -5.36 -2.92
N ARG A 8 1.70 -5.42 -1.76
CA ARG A 8 1.77 -4.28 -0.82
C ARG A 8 2.42 -3.06 -1.47
N ARG A 9 3.50 -3.24 -2.22
CA ARG A 9 4.17 -2.14 -2.94
C ARG A 9 3.29 -1.53 -4.03
N PHE A 10 2.58 -2.35 -4.79
CA PHE A 10 1.62 -1.86 -5.78
C PHE A 10 0.49 -1.06 -5.13
N TYR A 11 -0.09 -1.58 -4.04
CA TYR A 11 -1.14 -0.90 -3.29
C TYR A 11 -0.65 0.44 -2.72
N ALA A 12 0.58 0.49 -2.21
CA ALA A 12 1.18 1.71 -1.69
C ALA A 12 1.29 2.84 -2.73
N ARG A 13 1.72 2.50 -3.94
CA ARG A 13 1.76 3.45 -5.08
C ARG A 13 0.39 3.97 -5.45
N LEU A 14 -0.60 3.07 -5.50
CA LEU A 14 -1.98 3.44 -5.79
C LEU A 14 -2.53 4.43 -4.76
N MET A 15 -2.26 4.21 -3.47
CA MET A 15 -2.72 5.08 -2.39
C MET A 15 -2.01 6.43 -2.35
N ALA A 16 -0.69 6.45 -2.59
CA ALA A 16 0.08 7.69 -2.71
C ALA A 16 -0.44 8.54 -3.88
N ALA A 17 -0.69 7.92 -5.04
CA ALA A 17 -1.28 8.60 -6.20
C ALA A 17 -2.69 9.14 -5.90
N ASN A 18 -3.54 8.35 -5.22
CA ASN A 18 -4.88 8.77 -4.83
C ASN A 18 -4.86 9.96 -3.84
N ALA A 19 -3.82 10.10 -3.03
CA ALA A 19 -3.67 11.22 -2.09
C ALA A 19 -3.26 12.54 -2.77
N ALA A 20 -3.03 12.56 -4.10
CA ALA A 20 -2.57 13.73 -4.86
C ALA A 20 -1.33 14.42 -4.26
N SER A 21 -0.51 13.66 -3.55
CA SER A 21 0.70 14.14 -2.89
C SER A 21 1.91 13.44 -3.50
N SER A 22 2.94 14.23 -3.82
CA SER A 22 4.21 13.73 -4.35
C SER A 22 5.21 13.32 -3.26
N ASP A 23 4.77 13.29 -1.99
CA ASP A 23 5.63 12.96 -0.87
C ASP A 23 5.97 11.45 -0.88
N PRO A 24 7.24 11.07 -1.08
CA PRO A 24 7.63 9.66 -1.15
C PRO A 24 7.37 8.90 0.16
N ARG A 25 7.27 9.61 1.29
CA ARG A 25 6.97 9.01 2.60
C ARG A 25 5.58 8.37 2.65
N LEU A 26 4.64 8.82 1.81
CA LEU A 26 3.31 8.21 1.76
C LEU A 26 3.36 6.80 1.16
N GLU A 27 4.13 6.59 0.09
CA GLU A 27 4.33 5.24 -0.47
C GLU A 27 5.04 4.34 0.56
N GLU A 28 6.05 4.83 1.27
CA GLU A 28 6.74 4.08 2.31
C GLU A 28 5.81 3.62 3.44
N VAL A 29 4.96 4.53 3.95
CA VAL A 29 4.01 4.20 5.02
C VAL A 29 3.00 3.17 4.54
N PHE A 30 2.39 3.34 3.37
CA PHE A 30 1.42 2.37 2.85
C PHE A 30 2.05 1.00 2.55
N ALA A 31 3.33 0.94 2.18
CA ALA A 31 4.03 -0.33 1.98
C ALA A 31 4.36 -1.03 3.31
N SER A 32 4.59 -0.26 4.37
CA SER A 32 4.94 -0.77 5.71
C SER A 32 3.76 -1.35 6.49
N VAL A 33 2.54 -0.87 6.22
CA VAL A 33 1.33 -1.30 6.93
C VAL A 33 0.65 -2.44 6.16
N PRO A 34 0.57 -3.67 6.70
CA PRO A 34 -0.10 -4.78 6.05
C PRO A 34 -1.62 -4.56 6.04
N ARG A 35 -2.15 -3.99 4.95
CA ARG A 35 -3.58 -3.69 4.74
C ARG A 35 -4.48 -4.88 5.08
N GLU A 36 -4.06 -6.08 4.73
CA GLU A 36 -4.80 -7.32 4.93
C GLU A 36 -5.14 -7.60 6.40
N ALA A 37 -4.38 -7.05 7.35
CA ALA A 37 -4.70 -7.15 8.78
C ALA A 37 -5.95 -6.34 9.17
N PHE A 38 -6.40 -5.42 8.31
CA PHE A 38 -7.56 -4.56 8.51
C PHE A 38 -8.76 -4.98 7.66
N LEU A 39 -8.62 -6.04 6.86
CA LEU A 39 -9.74 -6.63 6.15
C LEU A 39 -10.53 -7.46 7.17
N GLY A 40 -11.77 -7.05 7.45
CA GLY A 40 -12.68 -7.82 8.28
C GLY A 40 -12.99 -9.20 7.68
N PRO A 41 -13.93 -9.96 8.28
CA PRO A 41 -14.18 -11.36 7.89
C PRO A 41 -14.75 -11.58 6.47
N GLY A 42 -14.91 -10.52 5.67
CA GLY A 42 -15.51 -10.57 4.34
C GLY A 42 -16.77 -9.74 4.27
#